data_AF-A0A8T5VVZ3-F1
#
_entry.id   AF-A0A8T5VVZ3-F1
#
_cell.length_a   1.000
_cell.length_b   1.000
_cell.length_c   1.000
_cell.angle_alpha   90.00
_cell.angle_beta   90.00
_cell.angle_gamma   90.00
#
_symmetry.space_group_name_H-M   'P 1'
#
loop_
_entity.id
_entity.type
_entity.pdbx_description
1 polymer ?
#
loop_
_entity_poly.entity_id
_entity_poly.type
_entity_poly.pdbx_seq_one_letter_code
_entity_poly.pdbx_strand_id
1 'polypeptide(L)'
;MLPLARFWTWLGAAYVPAAATGIFFVYNGTHRGVLISAGYLGLAASFAVGAILASVLALYVMGARKSATSTVAPPNTLFEDETHRSPLFSWGTVLVFAMAVLTGLACFGNRYVDSRIHLWDSPTPISDSFFGSRSKAFAAGCPKGPCFAMGQRMEGKKATDHVVEYVLYWTDGLLVFLFLCLLAALAFLIHAWRRRSEPPRYEL
;
A
#
# COMPACT_ATOMS: atom_id res chain seq x y z
N MET A 1 8.29 -21.24 12.00
CA MET A 1 8.77 -19.96 11.43
C MET A 1 8.75 -19.96 9.91
N LEU A 2 8.96 -21.11 9.26
CA LEU A 2 8.93 -21.27 7.79
C LEU A 2 7.65 -20.77 7.08
N PRO A 3 6.42 -21.03 7.56
CA PRO A 3 5.23 -20.56 6.86
C PRO A 3 5.15 -19.04 6.76
N LEU A 4 5.59 -18.32 7.80
CA LEU A 4 5.68 -16.86 7.81
C LEU A 4 6.72 -16.37 6.79
N ALA A 5 7.88 -17.02 6.70
CA ALA A 5 8.92 -16.66 5.74
C ALA A 5 8.51 -16.95 4.28
N ARG A 6 7.77 -18.03 4.04
CA ARG A 6 7.20 -18.34 2.71
C ARG A 6 6.17 -17.32 2.30
N PHE A 7 5.23 -17.00 3.19
CA PHE A 7 4.21 -15.98 2.94
C PHE A 7 4.84 -14.60 2.73
N TRP A 8 5.83 -14.24 3.54
CA TRP A 8 6.64 -13.03 3.39
C TRP A 8 7.20 -12.89 1.99
N THR A 9 7.95 -13.92 1.57
CA THR A 9 8.66 -13.95 0.31
C THR A 9 7.69 -13.92 -0.85
N TRP A 10 6.63 -14.74 -0.81
CA TRP A 10 5.59 -14.79 -1.83
C TRP A 10 4.92 -13.42 -2.03
N LEU A 11 4.49 -12.79 -0.94
CA LEU A 11 3.77 -11.51 -1.01
C LEU A 11 4.66 -10.41 -1.58
N GLY A 12 5.89 -10.27 -1.09
CA GLY A 12 6.81 -9.25 -1.58
C GLY A 12 7.25 -9.51 -3.03
N ALA A 13 7.53 -10.76 -3.39
CA ALA A 13 7.90 -11.13 -4.76
C ALA A 13 6.75 -10.90 -5.77
N ALA A 14 5.49 -11.06 -5.36
CA ALA A 14 4.34 -10.73 -6.19
C ALA A 14 4.14 -9.21 -6.30
N TYR A 15 4.34 -8.47 -5.20
CA TYR A 15 4.07 -7.03 -5.16
C TYR A 15 5.12 -6.19 -5.88
N VAL A 16 6.42 -6.51 -5.77
CA VAL A 16 7.50 -5.73 -6.42
C VAL A 16 7.26 -5.52 -7.93
N PRO A 17 7.04 -6.55 -8.77
CA PRO A 17 6.78 -6.37 -10.20
C PRO A 17 5.44 -5.69 -10.47
N ALA A 18 4.41 -5.96 -9.66
CA ALA A 18 3.10 -5.31 -9.80
C ALA A 18 3.20 -3.80 -9.53
N ALA A 19 3.94 -3.39 -8.49
CA ALA A 19 4.20 -2.00 -8.17
C ALA A 19 5.00 -1.31 -9.28
N ALA A 20 6.08 -1.93 -9.76
CA ALA A 20 6.87 -1.39 -10.86
C ALA A 20 6.04 -1.18 -12.14
N THR A 21 5.25 -2.18 -12.52
CA THR A 21 4.36 -2.11 -13.70
C THR A 21 3.30 -1.03 -13.53
N GLY A 22 2.67 -0.95 -12.35
CA GLY A 22 1.68 0.08 -12.04
C GLY A 22 2.26 1.49 -12.05
N ILE A 23 3.45 1.68 -11.48
CA ILE A 23 4.17 2.96 -11.50
C ILE A 23 4.46 3.37 -12.95
N PHE A 24 5.03 2.46 -13.76
CA PHE A 24 5.31 2.72 -15.16
C PHE A 24 4.04 3.13 -15.93
N PHE A 25 2.92 2.44 -15.68
CA PHE A 25 1.63 2.79 -16.28
C PHE A 25 1.15 4.19 -15.86
N VAL A 26 1.21 4.52 -14.56
CA VAL A 26 0.76 5.82 -14.03
C VAL A 26 1.61 6.98 -14.56
N TYR A 27 2.91 6.78 -14.79
CA TYR A 27 3.79 7.81 -15.36
C TYR A 27 3.63 8.00 -16.87
N ASN A 28 3.43 6.92 -17.63
CA ASN A 28 3.47 6.97 -19.10
C ASN A 28 2.08 6.94 -19.77
N GLY A 29 1.00 6.73 -19.01
CA GLY A 29 -0.33 6.68 -19.58
C GLY A 29 -0.82 8.03 -20.11
N THR A 30 -1.77 7.99 -21.03
CA THR A 30 -2.34 9.17 -21.68
C THR A 30 -3.66 9.63 -21.03
N HIS A 31 -4.48 8.67 -20.58
CA HIS A 31 -5.83 8.93 -20.06
C HIS A 31 -5.83 9.37 -18.60
N ARG A 32 -5.86 10.69 -18.36
CA ARG A 32 -5.71 11.28 -17.02
C ARG A 32 -6.63 10.70 -15.95
N GLY A 33 -7.92 10.50 -16.23
CA GLY A 33 -8.88 9.95 -15.28
C GLY A 33 -8.56 8.51 -14.86
N VAL A 34 -8.15 7.67 -15.82
CA VAL A 34 -7.75 6.28 -15.57
C VAL A 34 -6.50 6.23 -14.72
N LEU A 35 -5.53 7.12 -14.97
CA LEU A 35 -4.31 7.18 -14.17
C LEU A 35 -4.57 7.60 -12.71
N ILE A 36 -5.54 8.49 -12.47
CA ILE A 36 -5.95 8.85 -11.11
C ILE A 36 -6.58 7.64 -10.41
N SER A 37 -7.46 6.93 -11.10
CA SER A 37 -8.10 5.71 -10.58
C SER A 37 -7.08 4.59 -10.30
N ALA A 38 -6.13 4.39 -11.20
CA ALA A 38 -5.02 3.46 -11.01
C ALA A 38 -4.09 3.89 -9.87
N GLY A 39 -3.83 5.20 -9.74
CA GLY A 39 -3.08 5.77 -8.62
C GLY A 39 -3.76 5.50 -7.27
N TYR A 40 -5.08 5.68 -7.18
CA TYR A 40 -5.86 5.32 -6.00
C TYR A 40 -5.71 3.84 -5.63
N LEU A 41 -5.94 2.92 -6.59
CA LEU A 41 -5.85 1.48 -6.34
C LEU A 41 -4.42 1.05 -5.99
N GLY A 42 -3.42 1.61 -6.68
CA GLY A 42 -2.00 1.39 -6.39
C GLY A 42 -1.63 1.85 -4.98
N LEU A 43 -2.16 2.99 -4.53
CA LEU A 43 -1.96 3.49 -3.18
C LEU A 43 -2.61 2.57 -2.13
N ALA A 44 -3.85 2.16 -2.35
CA ALA A 44 -4.55 1.22 -1.46
C ALA A 44 -3.80 -0.12 -1.35
N ALA A 45 -3.36 -0.68 -2.48
CA ALA A 45 -2.55 -1.90 -2.50
C ALA A 45 -1.22 -1.72 -1.75
N SER A 46 -0.56 -0.58 -1.92
CA SER A 46 0.71 -0.27 -1.24
C SER A 46 0.56 -0.18 0.28
N PHE A 47 -0.52 0.45 0.77
CA PHE A 47 -0.82 0.44 2.21
C PHE A 47 -1.12 -0.96 2.73
N ALA A 48 -1.97 -1.72 2.03
CA ALA A 48 -2.35 -3.07 2.46
C ALA A 48 -1.15 -4.02 2.51
N VAL A 49 -0.36 -4.07 1.43
CA VAL A 49 0.85 -4.91 1.36
C VAL A 49 1.87 -4.44 2.39
N GLY A 50 2.10 -3.14 2.52
CA GLY A 50 3.00 -2.59 3.54
C GLY A 50 2.61 -2.98 4.96
N ALA A 51 1.31 -2.94 5.30
CA ALA A 51 0.81 -3.32 6.62
C ALA A 51 0.98 -4.81 6.90
N ILE A 52 0.65 -5.66 5.91
CA ILE A 52 0.83 -7.11 6.02
C ILE A 52 2.32 -7.44 6.16
N LEU A 53 3.17 -6.78 5.38
CA LEU A 53 4.61 -6.95 5.48
C LEU A 53 5.13 -6.47 6.87
N ALA A 54 4.81 -5.27 7.33
CA ALA A 54 5.26 -4.87 8.67
C ALA A 54 4.81 -5.85 9.78
N SER A 55 3.58 -6.38 9.68
CA SER A 55 3.02 -7.35 10.64
C SER A 55 3.70 -8.72 10.61
N VAL A 56 3.90 -9.31 9.42
CA VAL A 56 4.53 -10.63 9.29
C VAL A 56 5.99 -10.58 9.73
N LEU A 57 6.70 -9.48 9.43
CA LEU A 57 8.06 -9.26 9.93
C LEU A 57 8.07 -9.16 11.46
N ALA A 58 7.14 -8.44 12.06
CA ALA A 58 7.03 -8.32 13.52
C ALA A 58 6.78 -9.68 14.19
N LEU A 59 5.84 -10.47 13.65
CA LEU A 59 5.58 -11.84 14.13
C LEU A 59 6.82 -12.72 14.00
N TYR A 60 7.55 -12.60 12.89
CA TYR A 60 8.80 -13.33 12.69
C TYR A 60 9.86 -12.93 13.73
N VAL A 61 10.04 -11.62 13.99
CA VAL A 61 10.96 -11.12 15.04
C VAL A 61 10.62 -11.70 16.41
N MET A 62 9.34 -11.72 16.77
CA MET A 62 8.88 -12.30 18.04
C MET A 62 9.12 -13.81 18.11
N GLY A 63 8.87 -14.54 17.02
CA GLY A 63 9.13 -15.98 16.92
C GLY A 63 10.62 -16.31 16.97
N ALA A 64 11.47 -15.49 16.34
CA ALA A 64 12.92 -15.62 16.35
C ALA A 64 13.49 -15.47 17.78
N ARG A 65 12.93 -14.54 18.57
CA ARG A 65 13.27 -14.38 19.99
C ARG A 65 12.96 -15.65 20.79
N LYS A 66 11.76 -16.22 20.64
CA LYS A 66 11.35 -17.43 21.38
C LYS A 66 12.23 -18.65 21.06
N SER A 67 12.77 -18.69 19.85
CA SER A 67 13.63 -19.78 19.37
C SER A 67 15.13 -19.50 19.49
N ALA A 68 15.53 -18.38 20.13
CA ALA A 68 16.92 -17.95 20.30
C ALA A 68 17.74 -17.92 18.98
N THR A 69 17.09 -17.60 17.86
CA THR A 69 17.76 -17.57 16.56
C THR A 69 18.56 -16.28 16.37
N SER A 70 19.72 -16.39 15.72
CA SER A 70 20.64 -15.27 15.49
C SER A 70 20.08 -14.20 14.53
N THR A 71 19.27 -14.62 13.55
CA THR A 71 18.87 -13.78 12.42
C THR A 71 17.38 -13.41 12.46
N VAL A 72 17.08 -12.11 12.42
CA VAL A 72 15.73 -11.54 12.62
C VAL A 72 14.96 -11.26 11.34
N ALA A 73 15.66 -11.05 10.22
CA ALA A 73 15.04 -10.82 8.93
C ALA A 73 14.60 -12.17 8.32
N PRO A 74 13.33 -12.41 7.96
CA PRO A 74 12.87 -13.68 7.39
C PRO A 74 13.78 -14.13 6.22
N PRO A 75 14.12 -15.43 6.12
CA PRO A 75 14.85 -15.92 4.97
C PRO A 75 14.00 -15.72 3.71
N ASN A 76 14.66 -15.39 2.61
CA ASN A 76 14.03 -15.35 1.31
C ASN A 76 13.89 -16.78 0.78
N THR A 77 12.71 -17.37 0.91
CA THR A 77 12.49 -18.79 0.60
C THR A 77 12.53 -19.12 -0.90
N LEU A 78 12.80 -18.14 -1.77
CA LEU A 78 13.10 -18.40 -3.19
C LEU A 78 14.60 -18.67 -3.43
N PHE A 79 15.47 -18.17 -2.56
CA PHE A 79 16.93 -18.24 -2.71
C PHE A 79 17.65 -18.90 -1.54
N GLU A 80 17.01 -18.98 -0.37
CA GLU A 80 17.58 -19.51 0.87
C GLU A 80 16.78 -20.73 1.36
N ASP A 81 17.51 -21.80 1.72
CA ASP A 81 16.98 -22.94 2.46
C ASP A 81 17.21 -22.76 3.97
N GLU A 82 16.45 -23.50 4.81
CA GLU A 82 16.54 -23.37 6.27
C GLU A 82 17.93 -23.65 6.84
N THR A 83 18.73 -24.48 6.15
CA THR A 83 20.08 -24.88 6.55
C THR A 83 21.18 -23.94 6.04
N HIS A 84 20.93 -23.20 4.96
CA HIS A 84 21.93 -22.33 4.31
C HIS A 84 21.38 -20.92 4.19
N ARG A 85 21.37 -20.22 5.33
CA ARG A 85 20.91 -18.85 5.42
C ARG A 85 22.07 -17.86 5.35
N SER A 86 21.90 -16.84 4.51
CA SER A 86 22.83 -15.72 4.40
C SER A 86 22.17 -14.44 4.93
N PRO A 87 22.75 -13.79 5.96
CA PRO A 87 22.19 -12.54 6.47
C PRO A 87 22.13 -11.45 5.39
N LEU A 88 23.02 -11.50 4.40
CA LEU A 88 23.03 -10.57 3.26
C LEU A 88 21.74 -10.70 2.42
N PHE A 89 21.32 -11.92 2.07
CA PHE A 89 20.12 -12.13 1.27
C PHE A 89 18.83 -11.83 2.06
N SER A 90 18.77 -12.24 3.33
CA SER A 90 17.62 -11.95 4.20
C SER A 90 17.42 -10.43 4.37
N TRP A 91 18.47 -9.68 4.71
CA TRP A 91 18.38 -8.22 4.88
C TRP A 91 18.21 -7.47 3.55
N GLY A 92 18.87 -7.93 2.48
CA GLY A 92 18.67 -7.39 1.14
C GLY A 92 17.21 -7.50 0.69
N THR A 93 16.56 -8.62 0.99
CA THR A 93 15.13 -8.82 0.68
C THR A 93 14.24 -7.86 1.47
N VAL A 94 14.50 -7.68 2.78
CA VAL A 94 13.77 -6.70 3.60
C VAL A 94 13.91 -5.29 3.01
N LEU A 95 15.13 -4.91 2.63
CA LEU A 95 15.39 -3.59 2.02
C LEU A 95 14.65 -3.41 0.70
N VAL A 96 14.71 -4.39 -0.21
CA VAL A 96 14.03 -4.33 -1.50
C VAL A 96 12.52 -4.19 -1.32
N PHE A 97 11.91 -4.99 -0.44
CA PHE A 97 10.47 -4.90 -0.18
C PHE A 97 10.08 -3.56 0.45
N ALA A 98 10.87 -3.06 1.40
CA ALA A 98 10.63 -1.75 2.00
C ALA A 98 10.72 -0.62 0.96
N MET A 99 11.75 -0.63 0.12
CA MET A 99 11.94 0.37 -0.95
C MET A 99 10.82 0.31 -1.99
N ALA A 100 10.35 -0.88 -2.36
CA ALA A 100 9.23 -1.03 -3.29
C ALA A 100 7.94 -0.43 -2.71
N VAL A 101 7.61 -0.72 -1.44
CA VAL A 101 6.45 -0.14 -0.76
C VAL A 101 6.57 1.38 -0.66
N LEU A 102 7.72 1.91 -0.22
CA LEU A 102 7.93 3.36 -0.09
C LEU A 102 7.81 4.08 -1.44
N THR A 103 8.39 3.50 -2.50
CA THR A 103 8.32 4.05 -3.85
C THR A 103 6.88 4.01 -4.37
N GLY A 104 6.16 2.91 -4.15
CA GLY A 104 4.74 2.78 -4.47
C GLY A 104 3.89 3.84 -3.77
N LEU A 105 4.06 4.00 -2.46
CA LEU A 105 3.37 5.03 -1.67
C LEU A 105 3.64 6.45 -2.19
N ALA A 106 4.89 6.77 -2.50
CA ALA A 106 5.25 8.09 -3.02
C ALA A 106 4.64 8.35 -4.41
N CYS A 107 4.79 7.40 -5.35
CA CYS A 107 4.36 7.57 -6.74
C CYS A 107 2.83 7.59 -6.85
N PHE A 108 2.16 6.59 -6.26
CA PHE A 108 0.70 6.52 -6.28
C PHE A 108 0.05 7.59 -5.41
N GLY A 109 0.68 7.94 -4.28
CA GLY A 109 0.24 9.02 -3.39
C GLY A 109 0.24 10.37 -4.08
N ASN A 110 1.33 10.71 -4.79
CA ASN A 110 1.40 11.97 -5.55
C ASN A 110 0.26 12.07 -6.57
N ARG A 111 -0.01 10.97 -7.29
CA ARG A 111 -1.11 10.93 -8.26
C ARG A 111 -2.49 11.06 -7.61
N TYR A 112 -2.67 10.47 -6.43
CA TYR A 112 -3.90 10.58 -5.67
C TYR A 112 -4.13 12.01 -5.15
N VAL A 113 -3.10 12.75 -4.72
CA VAL A 113 -3.24 14.15 -4.27
C VAL A 113 -3.69 15.07 -5.41
N ASP A 114 -3.39 14.74 -6.66
CA ASP A 114 -3.92 15.45 -7.83
C ASP A 114 -5.40 15.15 -8.12
N SER A 115 -6.02 14.20 -7.42
CA SER A 115 -7.39 13.77 -7.69
C SER A 115 -8.42 14.83 -7.27
N ARG A 116 -9.05 15.44 -8.28
CA ARG A 116 -10.22 16.31 -8.10
C ARG A 116 -11.47 15.49 -8.40
N ILE A 117 -12.51 15.67 -7.61
CA ILE A 117 -13.78 14.98 -7.82
C ILE A 117 -14.57 15.69 -8.91
N HIS A 118 -15.04 14.90 -9.89
CA HIS A 118 -15.91 15.35 -10.97
C HIS A 118 -17.33 14.86 -10.72
N LEU A 119 -18.34 15.57 -11.26
CA LEU A 119 -19.64 14.93 -11.48
C LEU A 119 -19.46 13.83 -12.52
N TRP A 120 -20.28 12.77 -12.42
CA TRP A 120 -20.14 11.59 -13.26
C TRP A 120 -20.05 11.91 -14.77
N ASP A 121 -20.92 12.80 -15.24
CA ASP A 121 -21.00 13.20 -16.66
C ASP A 121 -20.39 14.59 -16.95
N SER A 122 -19.56 15.12 -16.04
CA SER A 122 -18.91 16.43 -16.24
C SER A 122 -17.44 16.30 -16.63
N PRO A 123 -16.99 17.00 -17.68
CA PRO A 123 -15.57 17.09 -18.00
C PRO A 123 -14.80 17.97 -16.99
N THR A 124 -15.51 18.81 -16.23
CA THR A 124 -14.91 19.74 -15.26
C THR A 124 -15.09 19.26 -13.83
N PRO A 125 -14.11 19.49 -12.95
CA PRO A 125 -14.22 19.11 -11.55
C PRO A 125 -15.23 20.01 -10.82
N ILE A 126 -15.79 19.51 -9.72
CA ILE A 126 -16.75 20.26 -8.88
C ILE A 126 -16.07 21.42 -8.14
N SER A 127 -14.75 21.33 -7.98
CA SER A 127 -13.88 22.37 -7.43
C SER A 127 -12.45 22.20 -7.94
N ASP A 128 -11.70 23.29 -8.02
CA ASP A 128 -10.31 23.29 -8.51
C ASP A 128 -9.30 22.76 -7.48
N SER A 129 -9.72 22.57 -6.22
CA SER A 129 -8.87 22.04 -5.15
C SER A 129 -9.24 20.61 -4.75
N PHE A 130 -8.24 19.83 -4.34
CA PHE A 130 -8.40 18.46 -3.84
C PHE A 130 -9.43 18.38 -2.70
N PHE A 131 -9.24 19.16 -1.64
CA PHE A 131 -10.14 19.17 -0.48
C PHE A 131 -11.49 19.81 -0.81
N GLY A 132 -11.51 20.89 -1.59
CA GLY A 132 -12.76 21.55 -1.96
C GLY A 132 -13.66 20.68 -2.84
N SER A 133 -13.08 19.83 -3.68
CA SER A 133 -13.88 18.92 -4.52
C SER A 133 -14.56 17.83 -3.69
N ARG A 134 -13.88 17.32 -2.66
CA ARG A 134 -14.41 16.31 -1.73
C ARG A 134 -15.46 16.89 -0.79
N SER A 135 -15.22 18.07 -0.24
CA SER A 135 -16.20 18.74 0.64
C SER A 135 -17.49 19.08 -0.10
N LYS A 136 -17.39 19.54 -1.36
CA LYS A 136 -18.57 19.78 -2.20
C LYS A 136 -19.28 18.48 -2.59
N ALA A 137 -18.54 17.42 -2.93
CA ALA A 137 -19.14 16.11 -3.20
C ALA A 137 -19.88 15.56 -1.97
N PHE A 138 -19.31 15.74 -0.77
CA PHE A 138 -19.96 15.38 0.49
C PHE A 138 -21.25 16.17 0.73
N ALA A 139 -21.21 17.49 0.54
CA ALA A 139 -22.38 18.36 0.74
C ALA A 139 -23.50 18.06 -0.27
N ALA A 140 -23.16 17.72 -1.51
CA ALA A 140 -24.13 17.40 -2.55
C ALA A 140 -24.81 16.03 -2.32
N GLY A 141 -24.08 15.05 -1.74
CA GLY A 141 -24.58 13.69 -1.53
C GLY A 141 -24.78 12.90 -2.84
N CYS A 142 -25.15 11.63 -2.73
CA CYS A 142 -25.45 10.78 -3.88
C CYS A 142 -26.58 9.79 -3.54
N PRO A 143 -27.85 10.12 -3.85
CA PRO A 143 -28.99 9.26 -3.51
C PRO A 143 -29.14 8.05 -4.45
N LYS A 144 -28.70 8.17 -5.71
CA LYS A 144 -28.65 7.07 -6.69
C LYS A 144 -27.39 7.21 -7.53
N GLY A 145 -26.46 6.28 -7.37
CA GLY A 145 -25.22 6.26 -8.13
C GLY A 145 -25.44 5.86 -9.59
N PRO A 146 -24.47 6.18 -10.47
CA PRO A 146 -23.20 6.84 -10.15
C PRO A 146 -23.30 8.38 -10.19
N CYS A 147 -22.79 9.08 -9.16
CA CYS A 147 -22.88 10.56 -9.07
C CYS A 147 -21.55 11.28 -9.30
N PHE A 148 -20.45 10.67 -8.85
CA PHE A 148 -19.14 11.31 -8.81
C PHE A 148 -18.07 10.41 -9.38
N ALA A 149 -17.09 10.99 -10.06
CA ALA A 149 -15.97 10.25 -10.64
C ALA A 149 -14.64 10.69 -10.01
N MET A 150 -13.77 9.70 -9.79
CA MET A 150 -12.42 9.90 -9.28
C MET A 150 -11.47 10.25 -10.42
N GLY A 151 -11.61 11.48 -10.91
CA GLY A 151 -10.93 12.00 -12.09
C GLY A 151 -11.88 12.20 -13.28
N GLN A 152 -11.31 12.71 -14.38
CA GLN A 152 -12.06 13.08 -15.57
C GLN A 152 -12.55 11.86 -16.35
N ARG A 153 -13.86 11.78 -16.62
CA ARG A 153 -14.49 10.70 -17.41
C ARG A 153 -14.57 10.93 -18.90
N MET A 154 -14.40 12.16 -19.38
CA MET A 154 -14.47 12.48 -20.80
C MET A 154 -13.16 13.09 -21.27
N GLU A 155 -12.50 12.46 -22.23
CA GLU A 155 -11.34 13.04 -22.90
C GLU A 155 -11.76 13.46 -24.32
N GLY A 156 -11.86 14.77 -24.55
CA GLY A 156 -12.49 15.30 -25.75
C GLY A 156 -13.98 14.95 -25.81
N LYS A 157 -14.40 14.21 -26.85
CA LYS A 157 -15.80 13.78 -27.06
C LYS A 157 -16.08 12.32 -26.67
N LYS A 158 -15.09 11.58 -26.17
CA LYS A 158 -15.24 10.16 -25.83
C LYS A 158 -15.22 9.94 -24.32
N ALA A 159 -16.16 9.13 -23.85
CA ALA A 159 -16.16 8.66 -22.46
C ALA A 159 -15.01 7.65 -22.27
N THR A 160 -14.45 7.65 -21.06
CA THR A 160 -13.43 6.70 -20.64
C THR A 160 -14.04 5.68 -19.68
N ASP A 161 -13.89 4.39 -19.99
CA ASP A 161 -14.65 3.31 -19.34
C ASP A 161 -14.05 2.80 -18.03
N HIS A 162 -12.82 3.22 -17.70
CA HIS A 162 -12.05 2.71 -16.55
C HIS A 162 -11.88 3.71 -15.41
N VAL A 163 -12.72 4.74 -15.34
CA VAL A 163 -12.69 5.71 -14.25
C VAL A 163 -13.55 5.21 -13.08
N VAL A 164 -12.95 5.15 -11.90
CA VAL A 164 -13.60 4.66 -10.68
C VAL A 164 -14.63 5.68 -10.18
N GLU A 165 -15.78 5.17 -9.74
CA GLU A 165 -16.77 5.98 -9.02
C GLU A 165 -16.21 6.44 -7.68
N TYR A 166 -16.36 7.73 -7.42
CA TYR A 166 -16.03 8.30 -6.13
C TYR A 166 -17.20 8.14 -5.16
N VAL A 167 -17.02 7.25 -4.19
CA VAL A 167 -17.95 7.06 -3.08
C VAL A 167 -17.22 7.41 -1.79
N LEU A 168 -17.48 8.59 -1.24
CA LEU A 168 -16.71 9.20 -0.14
C LEU A 168 -16.28 8.23 0.97
N TYR A 169 -17.21 7.49 1.56
CA TYR A 169 -16.94 6.58 2.68
C TYR A 169 -16.12 5.35 2.27
N TRP A 170 -16.19 4.97 1.00
CA TRP A 170 -15.50 3.81 0.47
C TRP A 170 -14.13 4.16 -0.09
N THR A 171 -13.98 5.27 -0.81
CA THR A 171 -12.70 5.64 -1.43
C THR A 171 -11.73 6.21 -0.39
N ASP A 172 -12.07 7.37 0.17
CA ASP A 172 -11.18 8.05 1.12
C ASP A 172 -11.17 7.33 2.48
N GLY A 173 -12.33 6.81 2.91
CA GLY A 173 -12.44 6.03 4.14
C GLY A 173 -11.56 4.77 4.15
N LEU A 174 -11.51 4.02 3.02
CA LEU A 174 -10.64 2.85 2.89
C LEU A 174 -9.16 3.23 2.98
N LEU A 175 -8.74 4.31 2.30
CA LEU A 175 -7.35 4.75 2.36
C LEU A 175 -6.94 5.17 3.77
N VAL A 176 -7.78 5.92 4.47
CA VAL A 176 -7.54 6.31 5.87
C VAL A 176 -7.43 5.06 6.75
N PHE A 177 -8.35 4.11 6.61
CA PHE A 177 -8.31 2.85 7.35
C PHE A 177 -7.01 2.06 7.09
N LEU A 178 -6.63 1.88 5.83
CA LEU A 178 -5.42 1.16 5.44
C LEU A 178 -4.15 1.88 5.92
N PHE A 179 -4.13 3.21 5.89
CA PHE A 179 -3.05 4.01 6.44
C PHE A 179 -2.90 3.78 7.95
N LEU A 180 -4.00 3.80 8.71
CA LEU A 180 -3.99 3.50 10.15
C LEU A 180 -3.51 2.06 10.42
N CYS A 181 -3.93 1.09 9.61
CA CYS A 181 -3.43 -0.29 9.68
C CYS A 181 -1.92 -0.37 9.46
N LEU A 182 -1.37 0.36 8.48
CA LEU A 182 0.08 0.43 8.26
C LEU A 182 0.80 1.03 9.48
N LEU A 183 0.30 2.14 10.03
CA LEU A 183 0.87 2.74 11.24
C LEU A 183 0.86 1.78 12.43
N ALA A 184 -0.25 1.07 12.65
CA ALA A 184 -0.37 0.07 13.69
C ALA A 184 0.62 -1.09 13.50
N ALA A 185 0.78 -1.57 12.27
CA ALA A 185 1.73 -2.62 11.92
C ALA A 185 3.19 -2.18 12.13
N LEU A 186 3.54 -0.94 11.78
CA LEU A 186 4.86 -0.36 12.05
C LEU A 186 5.12 -0.19 13.55
N ALA A 187 4.14 0.29 14.31
CA ALA A 187 4.24 0.37 15.77
C ALA A 187 4.44 -1.01 16.40
N PHE A 188 3.72 -2.03 15.91
CA PHE A 188 3.88 -3.41 16.33
C PHE A 188 5.29 -3.96 16.01
N LEU A 189 5.82 -3.68 14.82
CA LEU A 189 7.19 -4.04 14.44
C LEU A 189 8.23 -3.37 15.35
N ILE A 190 8.11 -2.08 15.61
CA ILE A 190 9.00 -1.34 16.52
C ILE A 190 8.94 -1.96 17.93
N HIS A 191 7.74 -2.27 18.41
CA HIS A 191 7.53 -2.90 19.70
C HIS A 191 8.19 -4.29 19.79
N ALA A 192 7.99 -5.13 18.76
CA ALA A 192 8.63 -6.44 18.66
C ALA A 192 10.16 -6.34 18.65
N TRP A 193 10.70 -5.34 17.95
CA TRP A 193 12.14 -5.07 17.88
C TRP A 193 12.71 -4.64 19.23
N ARG A 194 12.09 -3.66 19.91
CA ARG A 194 12.54 -3.17 21.21
C ARG A 194 12.59 -4.27 22.26
N ARG A 195 11.56 -5.12 22.31
CA ARG A 195 11.48 -6.24 23.25
C ARG A 195 12.57 -7.30 23.03
N ARG A 196 13.25 -7.34 21.89
CA ARG A 196 14.40 -8.24 21.67
C ARG A 196 15.65 -7.79 22.43
N SER A 197 15.83 -6.47 22.60
CA SER A 197 17.02 -5.90 23.24
C SER A 197 17.05 -6.06 24.76
N GLU A 198 15.95 -6.47 25.39
CA GLU A 198 15.90 -6.76 26.82
C GLU A 198 16.51 -8.15 27.09
N PRO A 199 17.53 -8.26 27.97
CA PRO A 199 18.09 -9.55 28.36
C PRO A 199 16.98 -10.43 28.95
N PRO A 200 17.04 -11.77 28.78
CA PRO A 200 16.09 -12.66 29.43
C PRO A 200 16.13 -12.39 30.94
N ARG A 201 14.98 -12.05 31.53
CA ARG A 201 14.86 -12.01 32.99
C ARG A 201 15.03 -13.45 33.44
N TYR A 202 16.20 -13.76 34.02
CA TYR A 202 16.38 -14.99 34.76
C TYR A 202 15.43 -14.89 35.97
N GLU A 203 14.32 -15.63 35.93
CA GLU A 203 13.55 -15.92 37.13
C GLU A 203 14.45 -16.84 37.98
N LEU A 204 14.93 -16.29 39.10
CA LEU A 204 15.70 -16.98 40.13
C LEU A 204 14.77 -17.85 40.98
#